data_AF-A0A851HFZ3-F1
#
_entry.id   AF-A0A851HFZ3-F1
#
_cell.length_a   1.000
_cell.length_b   1.000
_cell.length_c   1.000
_cell.angle_alpha   90.00
_cell.angle_beta   90.00
_cell.angle_gamma   90.00
#
_symmetry.space_group_name_H-M   'P 1'
#
loop_
_entity.id
_entity.type
_entity.pdbx_description
1 polymer ?
#
loop_
_entity_poly.entity_id
_entity_poly.type
_entity_poly.pdbx_seq_one_letter_code
_entity_poly.pdbx_strand_id
1 'polypeptide(L)'
;MADVTPKSVLTTPIFQNNPIALQILGICSALAVTTSLGVSMVMAFAVIFVTSLSNFFVSLIRNHIPSSIRIIVQMTIIASPAVVVEHIRKNNAYYSLRAR
;
A
#
# COMPACT_ATOMS: atom_id res chain seq x y z
N MET A 1 3.12 40.67 8.15
CA MET A 1 4.35 41.14 8.83
C MET A 1 5.48 40.22 8.40
N ALA A 2 6.48 40.81 7.76
CA ALA A 2 7.57 40.13 7.10
C ALA A 2 8.69 39.82 8.10
N ASP A 3 9.06 38.56 8.17
CA ASP A 3 10.46 38.14 8.39
C ASP A 3 10.73 36.88 7.53
N VAL A 4 10.39 36.96 6.24
CA VAL A 4 10.58 35.85 5.30
C VAL A 4 12.01 35.88 4.78
N THR A 5 12.92 35.22 5.49
CA THR A 5 14.21 34.82 4.93
C THR A 5 13.94 34.00 3.65
N PRO A 6 14.51 34.34 2.48
CA PRO A 6 14.20 33.66 1.21
C PRO A 6 14.52 32.16 1.22
N LYS A 7 15.33 31.71 2.20
CA LYS A 7 15.64 30.29 2.43
C LYS A 7 14.50 29.51 3.09
N SER A 8 13.63 30.14 3.90
CA SER A 8 12.52 29.44 4.56
C SER A 8 11.36 29.20 3.61
N VAL A 9 11.09 30.13 2.69
CA VAL A 9 10.02 30.00 1.69
C VAL A 9 10.28 28.86 0.68
N LEU A 10 11.55 28.51 0.44
CA LEU A 10 11.91 27.35 -0.39
C LEU A 10 11.97 26.03 0.39
N THR A 11 12.36 26.03 1.66
CA THR A 11 12.56 24.79 2.44
C THR A 11 11.27 24.26 3.08
N THR A 12 10.30 25.12 3.41
CA THR A 12 9.00 24.72 3.97
C THR A 12 8.14 23.87 3.02
N PRO A 13 8.00 24.17 1.72
CA PRO A 13 7.19 23.34 0.81
C PRO A 13 7.85 22.01 0.42
N ILE A 14 9.19 21.94 0.43
CA ILE A 14 9.93 20.74 0.02
C ILE A 14 9.89 19.63 1.09
N PHE A 15 9.87 19.98 2.37
CA PHE A 15 9.92 19.00 3.46
C PHE A 15 8.56 18.64 4.07
N GLN A 16 7.58 19.56 4.11
CA GLN A 16 6.32 19.31 4.84
C GLN A 16 5.18 18.78 3.98
N ASN A 17 5.20 18.98 2.66
CA ASN A 17 4.07 18.60 1.78
C ASN A 17 4.55 18.00 0.46
N ASN A 18 5.59 17.16 0.47
CA ASN A 18 6.06 16.55 -0.77
C ASN A 18 5.15 15.37 -1.17
N PRO A 19 4.27 15.52 -2.18
CA PRO A 19 3.40 14.43 -2.64
C PRO A 19 4.19 13.23 -3.17
N ILE A 20 5.47 13.43 -3.53
CA ILE A 20 6.39 12.38 -4.00
C ILE A 20 6.58 11.30 -2.93
N ALA A 21 6.59 11.68 -1.63
CA ALA A 21 6.74 10.74 -0.54
C ALA A 21 5.49 9.84 -0.35
N LEU A 22 4.29 10.38 -0.49
CA LEU A 22 3.06 9.58 -0.46
C LEU A 22 2.91 8.69 -1.70
N GLN A 23 3.35 9.16 -2.87
CA GLN A 23 3.28 8.42 -4.12
C GLN A 23 4.11 7.12 -4.08
N ILE A 24 5.25 7.15 -3.37
CA ILE A 24 6.16 5.99 -3.28
C ILE A 24 5.54 4.80 -2.54
N LEU A 25 4.60 5.06 -1.61
CA LEU A 25 3.96 4.03 -0.78
C LEU A 25 3.15 3.01 -1.59
N GLY A 26 2.74 3.38 -2.82
CA GLY A 26 1.96 2.51 -3.73
C GLY A 26 2.76 1.90 -4.90
N ILE A 27 4.04 2.26 -5.07
CA ILE A 27 4.82 1.87 -6.25
C ILE A 27 5.43 0.46 -6.15
N CYS A 28 5.61 -0.05 -4.93
CA CYS A 28 6.33 -1.29 -4.66
C CYS A 28 5.70 -2.52 -5.34
N SER A 29 4.39 -2.68 -5.26
CA SER A 29 3.68 -3.83 -5.86
C SER A 29 3.60 -3.72 -7.39
N ALA A 30 3.55 -2.50 -7.93
CA ALA A 30 3.53 -2.28 -9.38
C ALA A 30 4.88 -2.61 -10.03
N LEU A 31 6.00 -2.22 -9.43
CA LEU A 31 7.33 -2.56 -9.95
C LEU A 31 7.63 -4.06 -9.85
N ALA A 32 7.11 -4.75 -8.85
CA ALA A 32 7.31 -6.18 -8.67
C ALA A 32 6.58 -7.05 -9.71
N VAL A 33 5.48 -6.56 -10.29
CA VAL A 33 4.56 -7.36 -11.12
C VAL A 33 4.84 -7.28 -12.63
N THR A 34 5.78 -6.43 -13.07
CA THR A 34 6.13 -6.24 -14.49
C THR A 34 6.94 -7.38 -15.11
N THR A 35 7.47 -8.29 -14.29
CA THR A 35 8.34 -9.37 -14.75
C THR A 35 7.61 -10.48 -15.50
N SER A 36 6.28 -10.63 -15.31
CA SER A 36 5.51 -11.72 -15.89
C SER A 36 4.02 -11.39 -15.96
N LEU A 37 3.45 -11.43 -17.18
CA LEU A 37 2.01 -11.17 -17.39
C LEU A 37 1.10 -12.17 -16.66
N GLY A 38 1.50 -13.45 -16.60
CA GLY A 38 0.71 -14.47 -15.89
C GLY A 38 0.60 -14.22 -14.38
N VAL A 39 1.67 -13.68 -13.76
CA VAL A 39 1.70 -13.38 -12.33
C VAL A 39 0.84 -12.15 -12.00
N SER A 40 0.79 -11.18 -12.92
CA SER A 40 -0.04 -9.97 -12.78
C SER A 40 -1.53 -10.27 -12.73
N MET A 41 -2.01 -11.15 -13.61
CA MET A 41 -3.41 -11.63 -13.61
C MET A 41 -3.80 -12.23 -12.25
N VAL A 42 -2.98 -13.17 -11.74
CA VAL A 42 -3.26 -13.82 -10.45
C VAL A 42 -3.25 -12.82 -9.29
N MET A 43 -2.33 -11.85 -9.30
CA MET A 43 -2.25 -10.84 -8.25
C MET A 43 -3.46 -9.88 -8.29
N ALA A 44 -3.93 -9.49 -9.47
CA ALA A 44 -5.11 -8.65 -9.62
C ALA A 44 -6.37 -9.35 -9.06
N PHE A 45 -6.61 -10.61 -9.41
CA PHE A 45 -7.73 -11.38 -8.86
C PHE A 45 -7.62 -11.56 -7.34
N ALA A 46 -6.42 -11.83 -6.82
CA ALA A 46 -6.22 -12.00 -5.40
C ALA A 46 -6.49 -10.71 -4.61
N VAL A 47 -6.05 -9.55 -5.11
CA VAL A 47 -6.27 -8.25 -4.46
C VAL A 47 -7.76 -7.86 -4.49
N ILE A 48 -8.50 -8.17 -5.55
CA ILE A 48 -9.96 -7.94 -5.61
C ILE A 48 -10.67 -8.71 -4.49
N PHE A 49 -10.34 -9.99 -4.32
CA PHE A 49 -10.93 -10.82 -3.27
C PHE A 49 -10.55 -10.31 -1.86
N VAL A 50 -9.27 -9.99 -1.65
CA VAL A 50 -8.78 -9.46 -0.36
C VAL A 50 -9.43 -8.13 0.00
N THR A 51 -9.59 -7.22 -0.98
CA THR A 51 -10.17 -5.89 -0.73
C THR A 51 -11.66 -5.98 -0.42
N SER A 52 -12.38 -6.90 -1.07
CA SER A 52 -13.79 -7.19 -0.77
C SER A 52 -13.97 -7.64 0.69
N LEU A 53 -13.14 -8.59 1.12
CA LEU A 53 -13.14 -9.08 2.51
C LEU A 53 -12.74 -7.98 3.49
N SER A 54 -11.74 -7.17 3.16
CA SER A 54 -11.26 -6.07 4.01
C SER A 54 -12.32 -5.00 4.23
N ASN A 55 -13.10 -4.65 3.20
CA ASN A 55 -14.18 -3.67 3.33
C ASN A 55 -15.30 -4.13 4.28
N PHE A 56 -15.54 -5.44 4.38
CA PHE A 56 -16.48 -6.00 5.36
C PHE A 56 -15.99 -5.78 6.79
N PHE A 57 -14.72 -6.08 7.08
CA PHE A 57 -14.12 -5.84 8.40
C PHE A 57 -14.04 -4.35 8.76
N VAL A 58 -13.67 -3.50 7.79
CA VAL A 58 -13.60 -2.04 7.99
C VAL A 58 -14.97 -1.47 8.34
N SER A 59 -16.04 -1.96 7.72
CA SER A 59 -17.41 -1.51 8.01
C SER A 59 -17.82 -1.78 9.45
N LEU A 60 -17.52 -2.97 9.98
CA LEU A 60 -17.85 -3.38 11.36
C LEU A 60 -17.11 -2.53 12.42
N ILE A 61 -15.85 -2.19 12.17
CA ILE A 61 -14.97 -1.52 13.13
C ILE A 61 -15.09 0.02 13.04
N ARG A 62 -15.70 0.55 11.98
CA ARG A 62 -15.78 1.99 11.66
C ARG A 62 -16.31 2.86 12.79
N ASN A 63 -17.22 2.33 13.62
CA ASN A 63 -17.94 3.08 14.64
C ASN A 63 -17.14 3.27 15.94
N HIS A 64 -16.09 2.48 16.16
CA HIS A 64 -15.30 2.54 17.40
C HIS A 64 -14.06 3.44 17.31
N ILE A 65 -13.75 4.01 16.14
CA ILE A 65 -12.48 4.68 15.87
C ILE A 65 -12.64 6.22 15.80
N PRO A 66 -11.91 6.99 16.62
CA PRO A 66 -11.85 8.45 16.53
C PRO A 66 -11.20 8.93 15.21
N SER A 67 -11.65 10.07 14.68
CA SER A 67 -11.34 10.56 13.32
C SER A 67 -9.84 10.71 13.01
N SER A 68 -9.02 11.00 14.02
CA SER A 68 -7.58 11.30 13.85
C SER A 68 -6.72 10.11 13.40
N ILE A 69 -7.15 8.87 13.65
CA ILE A 69 -6.35 7.65 13.38
C ILE A 69 -6.93 6.76 12.26
N ARG A 70 -8.01 7.22 11.60
CA ARG A 70 -8.78 6.38 10.67
C ARG A 70 -7.96 5.87 9.48
N ILE A 71 -7.07 6.70 8.92
CA ILE A 71 -6.23 6.34 7.76
C ILE A 71 -5.24 5.22 8.12
N ILE A 72 -4.60 5.31 9.29
CA ILE A 72 -3.60 4.32 9.74
C ILE A 72 -4.27 2.96 9.96
N VAL A 73 -5.42 2.94 10.65
CA VAL A 73 -6.15 1.70 10.93
C VAL A 73 -6.62 1.03 9.64
N GLN A 74 -7.20 1.79 8.71
CA GLN A 74 -7.65 1.25 7.43
C GLN A 74 -6.50 0.69 6.59
N MET A 75 -5.36 1.40 6.53
CA MET A 75 -4.16 0.93 5.82
C MET A 75 -3.64 -0.39 6.40
N THR A 76 -3.66 -0.53 7.74
CA THR A 76 -3.17 -1.75 8.41
C THR A 76 -4.08 -2.94 8.14
N ILE A 77 -5.41 -2.74 8.18
CA ILE A 77 -6.41 -3.80 7.89
C ILE A 77 -6.25 -4.32 6.46
N ILE A 78 -5.98 -3.45 5.50
CA ILE A 78 -5.81 -3.84 4.09
C ILE A 78 -4.43 -4.48 3.85
N ALA A 79 -3.39 -4.01 4.54
CA ALA A 79 -2.02 -4.48 4.36
C ALA A 79 -1.80 -5.92 4.84
N SER A 80 -2.34 -6.29 6.01
CA SER A 80 -2.04 -7.61 6.59
C SER A 80 -2.48 -8.79 5.71
N PRO A 81 -3.72 -8.82 5.16
CA PRO A 81 -4.13 -9.91 4.26
C PRO A 81 -3.38 -9.89 2.91
N ALA A 82 -3.05 -8.70 2.39
CA ALA A 82 -2.31 -8.57 1.14
C ALA A 82 -0.88 -9.15 1.22
N VAL A 83 -0.21 -8.97 2.38
CA VAL A 83 1.14 -9.54 2.62
C VAL A 83 1.13 -11.07 2.68
N VAL A 84 0.05 -11.67 3.20
CA VAL A 84 -0.10 -13.13 3.24
C VAL A 84 -0.22 -13.71 1.83
N VAL A 85 -1.01 -13.09 0.96
CA VAL A 85 -1.13 -13.49 -0.46
C VAL A 85 0.20 -13.38 -1.20
N GLU A 86 0.94 -12.29 -0.98
CA GLU A 86 2.29 -12.09 -1.54
C GLU A 86 3.22 -13.26 -1.17
N HIS A 87 3.19 -13.71 0.09
CA HIS A 87 3.97 -14.85 0.56
C HIS A 87 3.51 -16.18 -0.05
N ILE A 88 2.21 -16.42 -0.15
CA ILE A 88 1.66 -17.66 -0.74
C ILE A 88 2.09 -17.78 -2.21
N ARG A 89 1.96 -16.71 -2.98
CA ARG A 89 2.40 -16.67 -4.39
C ARG A 89 3.90 -16.91 -4.52
N LYS A 90 4.70 -16.24 -3.68
CA LYS A 90 6.16 -16.40 -3.65
C LYS A 90 6.54 -17.85 -3.38
N ASN A 91 5.96 -18.48 -2.36
CA ASN A 91 6.18 -19.88 -2.01
C ASN A 91 5.89 -20.85 -3.18
N ASN A 92 4.75 -20.70 -3.85
CA ASN A 92 4.40 -21.51 -5.01
C ASN A 92 5.38 -21.33 -6.18
N ALA A 93 5.86 -20.11 -6.41
CA ALA A 93 6.89 -19.84 -7.42
C ALA A 93 8.24 -20.52 -7.07
N TYR A 94 8.64 -20.53 -5.79
CA TYR A 94 9.84 -21.25 -5.34
C TYR A 94 9.76 -22.77 -5.59
N TYR A 95 8.60 -23.40 -5.35
CA TYR A 95 8.41 -24.81 -5.69
C TYR A 95 8.48 -25.07 -7.20
N SER A 96 7.95 -24.16 -8.02
CA SER A 96 7.99 -24.30 -9.48
C SER A 96 9.40 -24.21 -10.09
N LEU A 97 10.34 -23.54 -9.41
CA LEU A 97 11.76 -23.49 -9.81
C LEU A 97 12.57 -24.69 -9.30
N ARG A 98 12.10 -25.41 -8.28
CA ARG A 98 12.79 -26.60 -7.73
C ARG A 98 12.48 -27.89 -8.50
N ALA A 99 11.37 -27.90 -9.26
CA ALA A 99 10.96 -29.02 -10.12
C ALA A 99 11.48 -28.90 -11.57
N ARG A 100 12.34 -27.92 -11.84
CA ARG A 100 12.98 -27.66 -13.13
C ARG A 100 14.49 -27.64 -12.93
#